data_AF-A0A528XK69-F1
#
_entry.id   AF-A0A528XK69-F1
#
_cell.length_a   1.000
_cell.length_b   1.000
_cell.length_c   1.000
_cell.angle_alpha   90.00
_cell.angle_beta   90.00
_cell.angle_gamma   90.00
#
_symmetry.space_group_name_H-M   'P 1'
#
loop_
_entity.id
_entity.type
_entity.pdbx_description
1 polymer ?
#
loop_
_entity_poly.entity_id
_entity_poly.type
_entity_poly.pdbx_seq_one_letter_code
_entity_poly.pdbx_strand_id
1 'polypeptide(L)'
;MVPGAVYGVVGALAAFPSRLAAREVERRHAELRRGVTRRTSHVVFGRTLLAKATRTGDAELERRAKAERDAGRILISENGFLRLLGLMKAPDASSLSRQSLIDQSRLAGDDLDMLSLFDAFEHDGEPYSFRDLILARKYAGLIASGATWGAIARSVHRSGPVASLTAKSLNLGSQHGRPDAIYLDDGTSELDGQLLFDLGSPEDDTLEELFAEAEAAEEEGRHDDAAALYQRCMAIDPKDAIAAFNRANCLRGAGRVAEAAHDYARAIKLDPGFVEAWFNLAGLMSDEGKVASARRHLQKAIALDKTYADPVFNLARLEFDAGNLAEARRLWVRYLELDAESEWARLAQKGIQFVDLHMAGERDVRA
;
A
#
# COMPACT_ATOMS: atom_id res chain seq x y z
N MET A 1 -9.24 -21.16 -7.44
CA MET A 1 -7.82 -20.95 -7.78
C MET A 1 -7.25 -22.23 -8.39
N VAL A 2 -6.34 -22.13 -9.35
CA VAL A 2 -5.69 -23.30 -9.97
C VAL A 2 -4.41 -23.64 -9.20
N PRO A 3 -4.29 -24.83 -8.58
CA PRO A 3 -3.06 -25.24 -7.91
C PRO A 3 -1.85 -25.20 -8.86
N GLY A 4 -0.72 -24.66 -8.39
CA GLY A 4 0.51 -24.52 -9.18
C GLY A 4 0.51 -23.34 -10.16
N ALA A 5 -0.56 -22.55 -10.25
CA ALA A 5 -0.57 -21.34 -11.07
C ALA A 5 0.27 -20.22 -10.44
N VAL A 6 0.87 -19.39 -11.31
CA VAL A 6 1.61 -18.19 -10.90
C VAL A 6 0.79 -16.97 -11.32
N TYR A 7 0.30 -16.24 -10.32
CA TYR A 7 -0.45 -15.00 -10.46
C TYR A 7 0.51 -13.82 -10.39
N GLY A 8 0.54 -12.98 -11.43
CA GLY A 8 1.27 -11.73 -11.44
C GLY A 8 0.31 -10.55 -11.28
N VAL A 9 0.55 -9.67 -10.32
CA VAL A 9 -0.30 -8.48 -10.12
C VAL A 9 0.33 -7.28 -10.83
N VAL A 10 -0.42 -6.65 -11.72
CA VAL A 10 -0.05 -5.38 -12.36
C VAL A 10 -0.88 -4.28 -11.70
N GLY A 11 -0.22 -3.25 -11.17
CA GLY A 11 -0.85 -2.29 -10.26
C GLY A 11 -0.99 -2.80 -8.84
N ALA A 12 -1.48 -1.95 -7.94
CA ALA A 12 -1.85 -2.37 -6.59
C ALA A 12 -3.33 -2.75 -6.58
N LEU A 13 -3.70 -3.66 -5.67
CA LEU A 13 -5.09 -4.01 -5.44
C LEU A 13 -5.73 -2.91 -4.58
N ALA A 14 -6.89 -2.39 -4.98
CA ALA A 14 -7.59 -1.36 -4.23
C ALA A 14 -8.40 -1.94 -3.06
N ALA A 15 -9.08 -3.06 -3.28
CA ALA A 15 -10.01 -3.64 -2.32
C ALA A 15 -9.37 -4.58 -1.28
N PHE A 16 -8.09 -4.98 -1.45
CA PHE A 16 -7.46 -5.94 -0.54
C PHE A 16 -5.93 -5.83 -0.50
N PRO A 17 -5.28 -5.76 0.69
CA PRO A 17 -3.83 -5.62 0.76
C PRO A 17 -3.06 -6.78 0.11
N SER A 18 -2.10 -6.45 -0.77
CA SER A 18 -1.31 -7.43 -1.52
C SER A 18 -0.58 -8.46 -0.64
N ARG A 19 -0.15 -8.08 0.56
CA ARG A 19 0.48 -8.99 1.53
C ARG A 19 -0.48 -10.08 2.02
N LEU A 20 -1.73 -9.70 2.29
CA LEU A 20 -2.76 -10.65 2.72
C LEU A 20 -3.21 -11.52 1.54
N ALA A 21 -3.28 -10.96 0.33
CA ALA A 21 -3.55 -11.73 -0.88
C ALA A 21 -2.48 -12.82 -1.09
N ALA A 22 -1.19 -12.48 -0.94
CA ALA A 22 -0.09 -13.44 -1.11
C ALA A 22 -0.23 -14.65 -0.18
N ARG A 23 -0.52 -14.39 1.11
CA ARG A 23 -0.74 -15.45 2.10
C ARG A 23 -1.92 -16.38 1.73
N GLU A 24 -2.98 -15.79 1.18
CA GLU A 24 -4.20 -16.52 0.82
C GLU A 24 -4.06 -17.30 -0.51
N VAL A 25 -3.16 -16.85 -1.39
CA VAL A 25 -2.71 -17.58 -2.59
C VAL A 25 -1.83 -18.77 -2.20
N GLU A 26 -0.85 -18.56 -1.32
CA GLU A 26 0.03 -19.63 -0.82
C GLU A 26 -0.76 -20.74 -0.13
N ARG A 27 -1.77 -20.38 0.67
CA ARG A 27 -2.68 -21.34 1.33
C ARG A 27 -3.40 -22.28 0.34
N ARG A 28 -3.52 -21.88 -0.93
CA ARG A 28 -4.15 -22.65 -2.01
C ARG A 28 -3.14 -23.28 -2.97
N HIS A 29 -1.87 -23.39 -2.57
CA HIS A 29 -0.80 -24.00 -3.36
C HIS A 29 -0.55 -23.31 -4.71
N ALA A 30 -0.68 -21.99 -4.75
CA ALA A 30 -0.32 -21.16 -5.91
C ALA A 30 0.70 -20.09 -5.48
N GLU A 31 1.25 -19.35 -6.44
CA GLU A 31 2.25 -18.30 -6.19
C GLU A 31 1.73 -16.93 -6.62
N LEU A 32 1.91 -15.91 -5.77
CA LEU A 32 1.62 -14.51 -6.11
C LEU A 32 2.91 -13.73 -6.26
N ARG A 33 3.06 -12.99 -7.36
CA ARG A 33 4.21 -12.12 -7.61
C ARG A 33 3.76 -10.70 -7.90
N ARG A 34 4.59 -9.74 -7.50
CA ARG A 34 4.47 -8.35 -7.98
C ARG A 34 4.99 -8.28 -9.42
N GLY A 35 4.16 -7.79 -10.33
CA GLY A 35 4.48 -7.74 -11.75
C GLY A 35 4.38 -9.10 -12.44
N VAL A 36 4.85 -9.15 -13.68
CA VAL A 36 4.66 -10.28 -14.58
C VAL A 36 6.01 -10.86 -15.00
N THR A 37 6.14 -12.18 -14.93
CA THR A 37 7.36 -12.92 -15.27
C THR A 37 7.07 -13.99 -16.33
N ARG A 38 8.12 -14.65 -16.85
CA ARG A 38 7.95 -15.76 -17.82
C ARG A 38 7.12 -16.94 -17.30
N ARG A 39 7.05 -17.13 -15.98
CA ARG A 39 6.26 -18.21 -15.35
C ARG A 39 4.82 -17.80 -15.04
N THR A 40 4.49 -16.51 -15.16
CA THR A 40 3.15 -16.00 -14.86
C THR A 40 2.14 -16.53 -15.88
N SER A 41 1.15 -17.26 -15.38
CA SER A 41 0.05 -17.82 -16.18
C SER A 41 -1.22 -16.98 -16.10
N HIS A 42 -1.42 -16.27 -14.99
CA HIS A 42 -2.56 -15.39 -14.77
C HIS A 42 -2.09 -14.00 -14.37
N VAL A 43 -2.70 -12.96 -14.93
CA VAL A 43 -2.36 -11.56 -14.65
C VAL A 43 -3.56 -10.89 -14.01
N VAL A 44 -3.39 -10.43 -12.78
CA VAL A 44 -4.41 -9.67 -12.05
C VAL A 44 -4.19 -8.20 -12.32
N PHE A 45 -5.22 -7.53 -12.85
CA PHE A 45 -5.21 -6.09 -13.04
C PHE A 45 -5.75 -5.42 -11.79
N GLY A 46 -4.85 -4.79 -11.04
CA GLY A 46 -5.18 -4.02 -9.85
C GLY A 46 -5.88 -2.73 -10.23
N ARG A 47 -6.92 -2.37 -9.47
CA ARG A 47 -7.81 -1.26 -9.80
C ARG A 47 -7.12 0.11 -9.73
N THR A 48 -6.04 0.23 -8.96
CA THR A 48 -5.26 1.47 -8.86
C THR A 48 -4.62 1.88 -10.21
N LEU A 49 -4.59 0.98 -11.19
CA LEU A 49 -4.17 1.33 -12.56
C LEU A 49 -5.12 2.34 -13.22
N LEU A 50 -6.41 2.35 -12.88
CA LEU A 50 -7.38 3.30 -13.42
C LEU A 50 -7.06 4.74 -12.99
N ALA A 51 -6.59 4.93 -11.76
CA ALA A 51 -6.16 6.24 -11.24
C ALA A 51 -4.89 6.76 -11.94
N LYS A 52 -4.03 5.86 -12.44
CA LYS A 52 -2.84 6.25 -13.22
C LYS A 52 -3.19 6.59 -14.67
N ALA A 53 -4.19 5.91 -15.24
CA ALA A 53 -4.62 6.11 -16.62
C ALA A 53 -5.26 7.49 -16.89
N THR A 54 -5.71 8.21 -15.85
CA THR A 54 -6.17 9.61 -15.99
C THR A 54 -5.07 10.53 -16.53
N ARG A 55 -3.80 10.24 -16.22
CA ARG A 55 -2.63 11.04 -16.62
C ARG A 55 -2.02 10.60 -17.95
N THR A 56 -2.05 9.30 -18.23
CA THR A 56 -1.38 8.70 -19.40
C THR A 56 -2.33 8.31 -20.54
N GLY A 57 -3.64 8.39 -20.30
CA GLY A 57 -4.68 7.90 -21.19
C GLY A 57 -4.91 6.39 -21.07
N ASP A 58 -6.11 5.95 -21.49
CA ASP A 58 -6.58 4.56 -21.40
C ASP A 58 -5.81 3.61 -22.36
N ALA A 59 -5.21 4.16 -23.42
CA ALA A 59 -4.48 3.41 -24.46
C ALA A 59 -3.28 2.61 -23.94
N GLU A 60 -2.63 3.05 -22.86
CA GLU A 60 -1.51 2.28 -22.27
C GLU A 60 -2.02 1.00 -21.59
N LEU A 61 -3.18 1.07 -20.93
CA LEU A 61 -3.81 -0.10 -20.31
C LEU A 61 -4.30 -1.08 -21.37
N GLU A 62 -4.86 -0.59 -22.47
CA GLU A 62 -5.27 -1.41 -23.61
C GLU A 62 -4.07 -2.14 -24.22
N ARG A 63 -2.97 -1.43 -24.49
CA ARG A 63 -1.72 -2.03 -24.99
C ARG A 63 -1.19 -3.08 -24.04
N ARG A 64 -1.21 -2.80 -22.74
CA ARG A 64 -0.74 -3.75 -21.73
C ARG A 64 -1.61 -4.99 -21.69
N ALA A 65 -2.93 -4.84 -21.60
CA ALA A 65 -3.87 -5.95 -21.61
C ALA A 65 -3.73 -6.80 -22.88
N LYS A 66 -3.59 -6.16 -24.04
CA LYS A 66 -3.36 -6.85 -25.31
C LYS A 66 -2.05 -7.64 -25.30
N ALA A 67 -0.94 -7.05 -24.84
CA ALA A 67 0.35 -7.73 -24.79
C ALA A 67 0.33 -8.97 -23.88
N GLU A 68 -0.38 -8.90 -22.75
CA GLU A 68 -0.54 -10.04 -21.84
C GLU A 68 -1.43 -11.13 -22.43
N ARG A 69 -2.50 -10.78 -23.17
CA ARG A 69 -3.34 -11.74 -23.92
C ARG A 69 -2.56 -12.41 -25.05
N ASP A 70 -1.81 -11.65 -25.83
CA ASP A 70 -0.97 -12.15 -26.93
C ASP A 70 0.11 -13.11 -26.40
N ALA A 71 0.58 -12.91 -25.16
CA ALA A 71 1.49 -13.82 -24.45
C ALA A 71 0.80 -15.09 -23.92
N GLY A 72 -0.50 -15.29 -24.20
CA GLY A 72 -1.27 -16.47 -23.80
C GLY A 72 -1.67 -16.48 -22.32
N ARG A 73 -1.62 -15.33 -21.63
CA ARG A 73 -1.95 -15.24 -20.20
C ARG A 73 -3.43 -14.94 -20.00
N ILE A 74 -3.97 -15.49 -18.91
CA ILE A 74 -5.36 -15.25 -18.51
C ILE A 74 -5.41 -13.94 -17.71
N LEU A 75 -6.16 -12.96 -18.18
CA LEU A 75 -6.36 -11.72 -17.43
C LEU A 75 -7.51 -11.89 -16.45
N ILE A 76 -7.34 -11.36 -15.24
CA ILE A 76 -8.33 -11.45 -14.18
C ILE A 76 -8.54 -10.05 -13.60
N SER A 77 -9.80 -9.68 -13.39
CA SER A 77 -10.14 -8.45 -12.68
C SER A 77 -9.83 -8.57 -11.19
N GLU A 78 -9.85 -7.45 -10.47
CA GLU A 78 -9.59 -7.49 -9.03
C GLU A 78 -10.68 -8.28 -8.29
N ASN A 79 -11.97 -8.05 -8.59
CA ASN A 79 -13.04 -8.82 -7.96
C ASN A 79 -12.99 -10.31 -8.37
N GLY A 80 -12.65 -10.61 -9.62
CA GLY A 80 -12.42 -11.98 -10.08
C GLY A 80 -11.33 -12.67 -9.26
N PHE A 81 -10.24 -11.96 -8.96
CA PHE A 81 -9.17 -12.47 -8.12
C PHE A 81 -9.62 -12.68 -6.67
N LEU A 82 -10.38 -11.76 -6.08
CA LEU A 82 -10.94 -11.92 -4.74
C LEU A 82 -11.93 -13.10 -4.65
N ARG A 83 -12.71 -13.36 -5.70
CA ARG A 83 -13.57 -14.55 -5.80
C ARG A 83 -12.75 -15.84 -5.84
N LEU A 84 -11.64 -15.86 -6.59
CA LEU A 84 -10.72 -17.01 -6.59
C LEU A 84 -10.08 -17.28 -5.22
N LEU A 85 -9.92 -16.24 -4.40
CA LEU A 85 -9.45 -16.29 -3.01
C LEU A 85 -10.57 -16.61 -2.00
N GLY A 86 -11.83 -16.69 -2.43
CA GLY A 86 -12.97 -16.89 -1.54
C GLY A 86 -13.25 -15.70 -0.61
N LEU A 87 -12.75 -14.51 -0.94
CA LEU A 87 -12.92 -13.27 -0.18
C LEU A 87 -14.12 -12.44 -0.64
N MET A 88 -14.73 -12.83 -1.77
CA MET A 88 -15.90 -12.19 -2.33
C MET A 88 -16.90 -13.24 -2.79
N LYS A 89 -18.20 -12.96 -2.60
CA LYS A 89 -19.28 -13.83 -3.07
C LYS A 89 -19.29 -13.85 -4.60
N ALA A 90 -19.46 -15.03 -5.18
CA ALA A 90 -19.72 -15.15 -6.62
C ALA A 90 -21.06 -14.48 -6.97
N PRO A 91 -21.16 -13.85 -8.15
CA PRO A 91 -22.40 -13.25 -8.60
C PRO A 91 -23.45 -14.33 -8.88
N ASP A 92 -24.70 -13.93 -8.98
CA ASP A 92 -25.80 -14.87 -9.20
C ASP A 92 -25.65 -15.62 -10.54
N ALA A 93 -26.33 -16.77 -10.65
CA ALA A 93 -26.26 -17.60 -11.85
C ALA A 93 -26.75 -16.86 -13.10
N SER A 94 -25.99 -17.01 -14.18
CA SER A 94 -26.11 -16.23 -15.41
C SER A 94 -26.01 -17.14 -16.65
N SER A 95 -26.47 -16.66 -17.80
CA SER A 95 -26.51 -17.47 -19.04
C SER A 95 -26.18 -16.71 -20.32
N LEU A 96 -25.96 -15.39 -20.28
CA LEU A 96 -25.65 -14.64 -21.51
C LEU A 96 -24.17 -14.81 -21.86
N SER A 97 -23.88 -15.20 -23.09
CA SER A 97 -22.51 -15.25 -23.60
C SER A 97 -21.97 -13.86 -23.88
N ARG A 98 -20.64 -13.73 -23.96
CA ARG A 98 -19.98 -12.48 -24.37
C ARG A 98 -20.51 -11.97 -25.72
N GLN A 99 -20.65 -12.87 -26.70
CA GLN A 99 -21.14 -12.50 -28.03
C GLN A 99 -22.58 -11.97 -27.97
N SER A 100 -23.45 -12.64 -27.21
CA SER A 100 -24.83 -12.20 -27.05
C SER A 100 -24.92 -10.82 -26.36
N LEU A 101 -24.05 -10.56 -25.39
CA LEU A 101 -23.96 -9.26 -24.74
C LEU A 101 -23.58 -8.16 -25.74
N ILE A 102 -22.56 -8.39 -26.57
CA ILE A 102 -22.10 -7.46 -27.61
C ILE A 102 -23.24 -7.18 -28.61
N ASP A 103 -23.81 -8.24 -29.18
CA ASP A 103 -24.85 -8.12 -30.21
C ASP A 103 -26.07 -7.35 -29.71
N GLN A 104 -26.47 -7.60 -28.46
CA GLN A 104 -27.66 -6.98 -27.88
C GLN A 104 -27.40 -5.56 -27.34
N SER A 105 -26.20 -5.25 -26.86
CA SER A 105 -25.87 -3.95 -26.27
C SER A 105 -25.31 -2.93 -27.27
N ARG A 106 -24.71 -3.41 -28.37
CA ARG A 106 -23.90 -2.63 -29.31
C ARG A 106 -22.61 -2.04 -28.71
N LEU A 107 -22.20 -2.53 -27.54
CA LEU A 107 -20.90 -2.20 -26.95
C LEU A 107 -19.79 -2.89 -27.75
N ALA A 108 -18.72 -2.17 -28.10
CA ALA A 108 -17.59 -2.79 -28.79
C ALA A 108 -16.93 -3.87 -27.91
N GLY A 109 -16.41 -4.93 -28.54
CA GLY A 109 -15.83 -6.05 -27.80
C GLY A 109 -14.63 -5.65 -26.95
N ASP A 110 -13.78 -4.75 -27.44
CA ASP A 110 -12.61 -4.29 -26.70
C ASP A 110 -13.00 -3.45 -25.47
N ASP A 111 -13.98 -2.56 -25.61
CA ASP A 111 -14.53 -1.77 -24.49
C ASP A 111 -15.18 -2.69 -23.44
N LEU A 112 -15.96 -3.69 -23.88
CA LEU A 112 -16.53 -4.70 -22.98
C LEU A 112 -15.44 -5.40 -22.19
N ASP A 113 -14.38 -5.85 -22.86
CA ASP A 113 -13.30 -6.57 -22.21
C ASP A 113 -12.55 -5.71 -21.19
N MET A 114 -12.34 -4.42 -21.48
CA MET A 114 -11.71 -3.50 -20.54
C MET A 114 -12.62 -3.16 -19.36
N LEU A 115 -13.91 -2.91 -19.62
CA LEU A 115 -14.91 -2.66 -18.58
C LEU A 115 -15.08 -3.88 -17.65
N SER A 116 -15.08 -5.10 -18.18
CA SER A 116 -15.11 -6.33 -17.37
C SER A 116 -13.81 -6.53 -16.58
N LEU A 117 -12.65 -6.31 -17.21
CA LEU A 117 -11.35 -6.43 -16.55
C LEU A 117 -11.19 -5.45 -15.37
N PHE A 118 -11.88 -4.32 -15.44
CA PHE A 118 -11.90 -3.30 -14.41
C PHE A 118 -13.23 -3.25 -13.66
N ASP A 119 -13.93 -4.38 -13.52
CA ASP A 119 -15.03 -4.55 -12.56
C ASP A 119 -16.17 -3.52 -12.71
N ALA A 120 -16.44 -3.05 -13.93
CA ALA A 120 -17.57 -2.16 -14.24
C ALA A 120 -18.92 -2.90 -14.41
N PHE A 121 -18.87 -4.24 -14.34
CA PHE A 121 -19.99 -5.17 -14.42
C PHE A 121 -20.12 -5.99 -13.13
N GLU A 122 -21.26 -6.65 -12.94
CA GLU A 122 -21.43 -7.61 -11.85
C GLU A 122 -20.54 -8.85 -12.07
N HIS A 123 -20.46 -9.30 -13.33
CA HIS A 123 -19.64 -10.42 -13.77
C HIS A 123 -18.36 -9.91 -14.45
N ASP A 124 -17.19 -10.43 -14.03
CA ASP A 124 -15.88 -10.08 -14.59
C ASP A 124 -15.53 -10.87 -15.87
N GLY A 125 -16.44 -11.73 -16.31
CA GLY A 125 -16.33 -12.55 -17.51
C GLY A 125 -17.62 -13.32 -17.77
N GLU A 126 -17.66 -14.06 -18.88
CA GLU A 126 -18.80 -14.89 -19.24
C GLU A 126 -19.01 -16.05 -18.24
N PRO A 127 -20.27 -16.41 -17.92
CA PRO A 127 -21.52 -15.85 -18.47
C PRO A 127 -22.00 -14.59 -17.73
N TYR A 128 -22.57 -13.65 -18.49
CA TYR A 128 -23.10 -12.37 -18.02
C TYR A 128 -24.58 -12.46 -17.64
N SER A 129 -25.00 -11.55 -16.75
CA SER A 129 -26.37 -11.42 -16.30
C SER A 129 -27.20 -10.49 -17.19
N PHE A 130 -28.53 -10.53 -17.03
CA PHE A 130 -29.39 -9.53 -17.65
C PHE A 130 -29.11 -8.10 -17.14
N ARG A 131 -28.62 -7.94 -15.91
CA ARG A 131 -28.22 -6.63 -15.38
C ARG A 131 -26.99 -6.10 -16.10
N ASP A 132 -26.01 -6.96 -16.38
CA ASP A 132 -24.84 -6.58 -17.18
C ASP A 132 -25.24 -6.15 -18.59
N LEU A 133 -26.27 -6.77 -19.17
CA LEU A 133 -26.81 -6.34 -20.46
C LEU A 133 -27.42 -4.93 -20.40
N ILE A 134 -28.13 -4.60 -19.32
CA ILE A 134 -28.66 -3.24 -19.11
C ILE A 134 -27.51 -2.24 -19.00
N LEU A 135 -26.49 -2.57 -18.20
CA LEU A 135 -25.30 -1.72 -18.04
C LEU A 135 -24.54 -1.55 -19.35
N ALA A 136 -24.34 -2.62 -20.10
CA ALA A 136 -23.64 -2.60 -21.38
C ALA A 136 -24.34 -1.68 -22.39
N ARG A 137 -25.69 -1.67 -22.44
CA ARG A 137 -26.43 -0.71 -23.28
C ARG A 137 -26.20 0.74 -22.85
N LYS A 138 -26.16 1.01 -21.54
CA LYS A 138 -25.89 2.36 -21.02
C LYS A 138 -24.45 2.80 -21.33
N TYR A 139 -23.48 1.92 -21.10
CA TYR A 139 -22.09 2.18 -21.40
C TYR A 139 -21.87 2.40 -22.90
N ALA A 140 -22.53 1.62 -23.77
CA ALA A 140 -22.50 1.86 -25.22
C ALA A 140 -23.06 3.24 -25.60
N GLY A 141 -24.14 3.69 -24.95
CA GLY A 141 -24.67 5.05 -25.12
C GLY A 141 -23.69 6.14 -24.68
N LEU A 142 -23.04 5.96 -23.53
CA LEU A 142 -22.02 6.88 -23.02
C LEU A 142 -20.80 6.97 -23.94
N ILE A 143 -20.30 5.83 -24.43
CA ILE A 143 -19.18 5.79 -25.37
C ILE A 143 -19.56 6.46 -26.69
N ALA A 144 -20.76 6.21 -27.21
CA ALA A 144 -21.26 6.89 -28.41
C ALA A 144 -21.38 8.41 -28.22
N SER A 145 -21.58 8.87 -26.98
CA SER A 145 -21.58 10.31 -26.64
C SER A 145 -20.18 10.91 -26.41
N GLY A 146 -19.11 10.09 -26.44
CA GLY A 146 -17.72 10.53 -26.32
C GLY A 146 -16.98 10.08 -25.05
N ALA A 147 -17.61 9.26 -24.20
CA ALA A 147 -16.98 8.78 -22.98
C ALA A 147 -15.93 7.70 -23.31
N THR A 148 -14.83 7.65 -22.56
CA THR A 148 -13.92 6.50 -22.64
C THR A 148 -14.38 5.39 -21.70
N TRP A 149 -14.02 4.13 -22.00
CA TRP A 149 -14.29 3.02 -21.08
C TRP A 149 -13.64 3.24 -19.71
N GLY A 150 -12.48 3.91 -19.66
CA GLY A 150 -11.79 4.21 -18.41
C GLY A 150 -12.54 5.23 -17.57
N ALA A 151 -13.14 6.24 -18.20
CA ALA A 151 -14.00 7.21 -17.51
C ALA A 151 -15.21 6.53 -16.87
N ILE A 152 -15.84 5.61 -17.61
CA ILE A 152 -16.94 4.77 -17.11
C ILE A 152 -16.49 3.92 -15.92
N ALA A 153 -15.41 3.14 -16.06
CA ALA A 153 -14.92 2.28 -14.99
C ALA A 153 -14.57 3.07 -13.72
N ARG A 154 -13.88 4.21 -13.85
CA ARG A 154 -13.56 5.09 -12.71
C ARG A 154 -14.82 5.59 -12.00
N SER A 155 -15.80 6.04 -12.77
CA SER A 155 -17.06 6.55 -12.25
C SER A 155 -17.84 5.49 -11.48
N VAL A 156 -17.87 4.25 -12.01
CA VAL A 156 -18.50 3.11 -11.34
C VAL A 156 -17.86 2.87 -9.96
N HIS A 157 -16.53 2.83 -9.86
CA HIS A 157 -15.84 2.54 -8.59
C HIS A 157 -16.02 3.58 -7.51
N ARG A 158 -16.24 4.85 -7.88
CA ARG A 158 -16.53 5.91 -6.92
C ARG A 158 -17.99 5.92 -6.46
N SER A 159 -18.91 5.40 -7.28
CA SER A 159 -20.37 5.43 -7.04
C SER A 159 -20.93 4.32 -6.13
N GLY A 160 -20.11 3.35 -5.73
CA GLY A 160 -20.52 2.18 -4.96
C GLY A 160 -20.92 0.97 -5.84
N PRO A 161 -21.71 0.01 -5.32
CA PRO A 161 -21.94 -1.26 -6.00
C PRO A 161 -22.63 -1.11 -7.36
N VAL A 162 -22.05 -1.75 -8.38
CA VAL A 162 -22.50 -1.74 -9.79
C VAL A 162 -23.99 -2.08 -9.94
N ALA A 163 -24.52 -2.96 -9.09
CA ALA A 163 -25.93 -3.37 -9.09
C ALA A 163 -26.92 -2.20 -8.93
N SER A 164 -26.51 -1.13 -8.24
CA SER A 164 -27.33 0.07 -7.99
C SER A 164 -27.49 0.98 -9.21
N LEU A 165 -26.66 0.79 -10.25
CA LEU A 165 -26.59 1.67 -11.44
C LEU A 165 -27.63 1.31 -12.52
N THR A 166 -28.21 0.12 -12.45
CA THR A 166 -29.22 -0.34 -13.42
C THR A 166 -30.47 0.55 -13.45
N ALA A 167 -30.85 1.15 -12.33
CA ALA A 167 -32.02 2.04 -12.22
C ALA A 167 -31.74 3.53 -12.55
N LYS A 168 -30.48 3.92 -12.76
CA LYS A 168 -30.05 5.33 -12.87
C LYS A 168 -29.80 5.75 -14.32
N SER A 169 -30.36 6.85 -14.81
CA SER A 169 -29.98 7.41 -16.13
C SER A 169 -28.58 8.00 -16.05
N LEU A 170 -27.73 7.76 -17.06
CA LEU A 170 -26.33 8.20 -17.10
C LEU A 170 -26.10 9.09 -18.33
N ASN A 171 -25.53 10.28 -18.12
CA ASN A 171 -25.21 11.23 -19.19
C ASN A 171 -23.73 11.64 -19.12
N LEU A 172 -23.11 11.92 -20.27
CA LEU A 172 -21.73 12.42 -20.34
C LEU A 172 -21.68 13.96 -20.37
N GLY A 173 -20.76 14.53 -19.59
CA GLY A 173 -20.42 15.96 -19.58
C GLY A 173 -21.25 16.78 -18.60
N SER A 174 -20.69 17.89 -18.10
CA SER A 174 -21.42 18.89 -17.32
C SER A 174 -21.51 20.25 -17.99
N GLN A 175 -22.50 21.01 -17.51
CA GLN A 175 -22.57 22.46 -17.52
C GLN A 175 -21.32 23.18 -16.94
N HIS A 176 -20.37 22.48 -16.30
CA HIS A 176 -19.17 23.05 -15.65
C HIS A 176 -17.83 22.62 -16.30
N GLY A 177 -17.83 22.09 -17.52
CA GLY A 177 -16.61 21.98 -18.33
C GLY A 177 -15.70 20.77 -18.06
N ARG A 178 -16.19 19.74 -17.36
CA ARG A 178 -15.51 18.42 -17.25
C ARG A 178 -16.00 17.47 -18.36
N PRO A 179 -15.21 17.22 -19.41
CA PRO A 179 -15.67 16.44 -20.57
C PRO A 179 -15.75 14.92 -20.31
N ASP A 180 -15.12 14.43 -19.25
CA ASP A 180 -14.98 13.01 -18.92
C ASP A 180 -15.87 12.52 -17.75
N ALA A 181 -16.68 13.41 -17.18
CA ALA A 181 -17.53 13.09 -16.04
C ALA A 181 -18.91 12.52 -16.46
N ILE A 182 -19.41 11.57 -15.67
CA ILE A 182 -20.70 10.89 -15.89
C ILE A 182 -21.68 11.30 -14.79
N TYR A 183 -22.89 11.70 -15.19
CA TYR A 183 -23.88 12.34 -14.33
C TYR A 183 -25.20 11.58 -14.30
N LEU A 184 -25.98 11.81 -13.23
CA LEU A 184 -27.37 11.38 -13.13
C LEU A 184 -28.31 12.37 -13.86
N ASP A 185 -29.51 11.92 -14.24
CA ASP A 185 -30.45 12.66 -15.13
C ASP A 185 -30.81 14.08 -14.68
N ASP A 186 -30.62 14.42 -13.41
CA ASP A 186 -30.87 15.77 -12.89
C ASP A 186 -29.71 16.74 -13.10
N GLY A 187 -28.53 16.26 -13.52
CA GLY A 187 -27.34 17.08 -13.73
C GLY A 187 -26.82 17.81 -12.48
N THR A 188 -27.31 17.42 -11.29
CA THR A 188 -26.99 18.05 -10.00
C THR A 188 -25.97 17.26 -9.17
N SER A 189 -25.69 16.01 -9.57
CA SER A 189 -24.68 15.17 -8.93
C SER A 189 -23.90 14.35 -9.96
N GLU A 190 -22.57 14.29 -9.80
CA GLU A 190 -21.74 13.29 -10.47
C GLU A 190 -22.16 11.88 -10.01
N LEU A 191 -21.93 10.87 -10.84
CA LEU A 191 -22.32 9.48 -10.52
C LEU A 191 -21.67 8.98 -9.23
N ASP A 192 -20.54 9.57 -8.81
CA ASP A 192 -19.86 9.32 -7.54
C ASP A 192 -20.52 9.94 -6.29
N GLY A 193 -21.66 10.61 -6.45
CA GLY A 193 -22.48 11.08 -5.33
C GLY A 193 -22.03 12.43 -4.76
N GLN A 194 -21.09 13.12 -5.39
CA GLN A 194 -20.76 14.49 -5.04
C GLN A 194 -21.85 15.45 -5.55
N LEU A 195 -22.44 16.24 -4.64
CA LEU A 195 -23.31 17.35 -4.99
C LEU A 195 -22.48 18.41 -5.74
N LEU A 196 -23.07 18.99 -6.79
CA LEU A 196 -22.50 20.15 -7.49
C LEU A 196 -22.55 21.41 -6.60
N PHE A 197 -21.63 21.45 -5.64
CA PHE A 197 -21.04 22.69 -5.18
C PHE A 197 -19.61 22.72 -5.71
N ASP A 198 -19.27 23.81 -6.40
CA ASP A 198 -17.90 24.08 -6.83
C ASP A 198 -17.02 24.35 -5.61
N LEU A 199 -16.61 23.26 -4.97
CA LEU A 199 -15.49 23.16 -4.06
C LEU A 199 -14.83 21.85 -4.45
N GLY A 200 -13.86 21.93 -5.36
CA GLY A 200 -13.11 20.76 -5.82
C GLY A 200 -12.67 19.90 -4.63
N SER A 201 -12.80 18.58 -4.75
CA SER A 201 -12.32 17.63 -3.75
C SER A 201 -11.05 16.92 -4.24
N PRO A 202 -9.86 17.42 -3.87
CA PRO A 202 -8.62 16.68 -3.93
C PRO A 202 -8.21 16.33 -2.49
N GLU A 203 -8.84 15.35 -1.84
CA GLU A 203 -8.43 14.99 -0.47
C GLU A 203 -7.97 13.53 -0.34
N ASP A 204 -8.70 12.54 -0.86
CA ASP A 204 -8.22 11.14 -0.79
C ASP A 204 -7.11 10.82 -1.80
N ASP A 205 -7.18 11.31 -3.05
CA ASP A 205 -6.08 11.17 -4.02
C ASP A 205 -4.85 12.00 -3.58
N THR A 206 -5.04 13.07 -2.78
CA THR A 206 -3.90 13.89 -2.32
C THR A 206 -3.13 13.30 -1.16
N LEU A 207 -3.74 12.56 -0.23
CA LEU A 207 -2.96 12.02 0.88
C LEU A 207 -1.91 11.03 0.37
N GLU A 208 -2.32 10.14 -0.54
CA GLU A 208 -1.46 9.13 -1.14
C GLU A 208 -0.40 9.75 -2.07
N GLU A 209 -0.77 10.78 -2.86
CA GLU A 209 0.18 11.53 -3.68
C GLU A 209 1.16 12.36 -2.85
N LEU A 210 0.68 13.05 -1.80
CA LEU A 210 1.52 13.81 -0.87
C LEU A 210 2.49 12.91 -0.13
N PHE A 211 2.05 11.70 0.26
CA PHE A 211 2.91 10.73 0.91
C PHE A 211 4.00 10.25 -0.05
N ALA A 212 3.65 9.92 -1.30
CA ALA A 212 4.63 9.51 -2.30
C ALA A 212 5.62 10.64 -2.67
N GLU A 213 5.14 11.89 -2.75
CA GLU A 213 6.01 13.06 -2.94
C GLU A 213 6.95 13.28 -1.75
N ALA A 214 6.47 13.03 -0.52
CA ALA A 214 7.28 13.14 0.69
C ALA A 214 8.40 12.08 0.71
N GLU A 215 8.09 10.83 0.37
CA GLU A 215 9.07 9.74 0.24
C GLU A 215 10.13 10.08 -0.83
N ALA A 216 9.71 10.58 -1.99
CA ALA A 216 10.64 10.98 -3.05
C ALA A 216 11.57 12.13 -2.61
N ALA A 217 11.03 13.14 -1.92
CA ALA A 217 11.83 14.23 -1.38
C ALA A 217 12.81 13.75 -0.29
N GLU A 218 12.42 12.77 0.52
CA GLU A 218 13.27 12.13 1.52
C GLU A 218 14.44 11.36 0.86
N GLU A 219 14.16 10.56 -0.17
CA GLU A 219 15.18 9.82 -0.93
C GLU A 219 16.20 10.76 -1.61
N GLU A 220 15.76 11.93 -2.05
CA GLU A 220 16.62 12.99 -2.62
C GLU A 220 17.40 13.79 -1.56
N GLY A 221 17.17 13.53 -0.27
CA GLY A 221 17.81 14.25 0.84
C GLY A 221 17.24 15.65 1.10
N ARG A 222 16.11 16.01 0.49
CA ARG A 222 15.40 17.28 0.70
C ARG A 222 14.54 17.21 1.95
N HIS A 223 15.21 17.11 3.10
CA HIS A 223 14.56 16.81 4.39
C HIS A 223 13.51 17.83 4.84
N ASP A 224 13.73 19.14 4.62
CA ASP A 224 12.73 20.16 4.99
C ASP A 224 11.48 20.10 4.10
N ASP A 225 11.65 19.84 2.80
CA ASP A 225 10.54 19.67 1.85
C ASP A 225 9.71 18.43 2.23
N ALA A 226 10.38 17.30 2.48
CA ALA A 226 9.73 16.05 2.90
C ALA A 226 8.97 16.22 4.22
N ALA A 227 9.57 16.90 5.20
CA ALA A 227 8.91 17.18 6.48
C ALA A 227 7.66 18.05 6.32
N ALA A 228 7.67 19.03 5.40
CA ALA A 228 6.49 19.84 5.09
C ALA A 228 5.39 19.04 4.40
N LEU A 229 5.74 18.11 3.51
CA LEU A 229 4.78 17.21 2.85
C LEU A 229 4.15 16.24 3.85
N TYR A 230 4.95 15.57 4.70
CA TYR A 230 4.40 14.73 5.77
C TYR A 230 3.55 15.52 6.78
N GLN A 231 3.88 16.79 7.05
CA GLN A 231 3.03 17.66 7.88
C GLN A 231 1.65 17.88 7.25
N ARG A 232 1.56 17.97 5.91
CA ARG A 232 0.29 18.06 5.19
C ARG A 232 -0.44 16.72 5.25
N CYS A 233 0.26 15.58 5.09
CA CYS A 233 -0.34 14.26 5.28
C CYS A 233 -0.99 14.13 6.67
N MET A 234 -0.27 14.55 7.72
CA MET A 234 -0.78 14.54 9.10
C MET A 234 -1.92 15.54 9.37
N ALA A 235 -2.09 16.57 8.54
CA ALA A 235 -3.22 17.48 8.64
C ALA A 235 -4.49 16.85 8.05
N ILE A 236 -4.33 16.02 7.01
CA ILE A 236 -5.42 15.28 6.35
C ILE A 236 -5.80 14.05 7.19
N ASP A 237 -4.83 13.22 7.58
CA ASP A 237 -5.02 12.13 8.55
C ASP A 237 -4.17 12.33 9.82
N PRO A 238 -4.75 12.92 10.87
CA PRO A 238 -4.07 13.10 12.16
C PRO A 238 -3.74 11.81 12.91
N LYS A 239 -4.24 10.65 12.45
CA LYS A 239 -4.04 9.35 13.10
C LYS A 239 -2.97 8.49 12.42
N ASP A 240 -2.38 8.96 11.33
CA ASP A 240 -1.31 8.24 10.64
C ASP A 240 0.01 8.29 11.45
N ALA A 241 0.34 7.16 12.09
CA ALA A 241 1.57 6.99 12.84
C ALA A 241 2.82 6.97 11.94
N ILE A 242 2.68 6.54 10.68
CA ILE A 242 3.78 6.43 9.72
C ILE A 242 4.18 7.81 9.22
N ALA A 243 3.21 8.65 8.84
CA ALA A 243 3.48 10.04 8.48
C ALA A 243 4.20 10.80 9.61
N ALA A 244 3.77 10.61 10.86
CA ALA A 244 4.44 11.18 12.03
C ALA A 244 5.88 10.67 12.19
N PHE A 245 6.12 9.37 12.01
CA PHE A 245 7.44 8.76 12.08
C PHE A 245 8.38 9.25 10.96
N ASN A 246 7.92 9.28 9.71
CA ASN A 246 8.75 9.72 8.58
C ASN A 246 9.06 11.22 8.64
N ARG A 247 8.10 12.05 9.10
CA ARG A 247 8.38 13.46 9.41
C ARG A 247 9.47 13.59 10.46
N ALA A 248 9.45 12.75 11.51
CA ALA A 248 10.48 12.76 12.54
C ALA A 248 11.86 12.37 11.99
N ASN A 249 11.94 11.39 11.08
CA ASN A 249 13.19 11.03 10.40
C ASN A 249 13.73 12.23 9.60
N CYS A 250 12.87 12.88 8.82
CA CYS A 250 13.23 14.06 8.04
C CYS A 250 13.69 15.23 8.92
N LEU A 251 12.95 15.55 9.98
CA LEU A 251 13.32 16.60 10.94
C LEU A 251 14.65 16.31 11.62
N ARG A 252 14.94 15.04 11.94
CA ARG A 252 16.23 14.62 12.47
C ARG A 252 17.34 14.83 11.43
N GLY A 253 17.12 14.44 10.17
CA GLY A 253 18.05 14.69 9.06
C GLY A 253 18.35 16.16 8.83
N ALA A 254 17.37 17.04 9.06
CA ALA A 254 17.50 18.50 9.02
C ALA A 254 18.10 19.12 10.30
N GLY A 255 18.47 18.32 11.30
CA GLY A 255 19.04 18.79 12.57
C GLY A 255 18.03 19.34 13.59
N ARG A 256 16.72 19.24 13.34
CA ARG A 256 15.63 19.72 14.20
C ARG A 256 15.23 18.67 15.24
N VAL A 257 16.19 18.31 16.09
CA VAL A 257 16.12 17.16 17.01
C VAL A 257 14.94 17.20 17.99
N ALA A 258 14.65 18.36 18.58
CA ALA A 258 13.55 18.49 19.55
C ALA A 258 12.17 18.22 18.92
N GLU A 259 11.98 18.65 17.68
CA GLU A 259 10.73 18.42 16.93
C GLU A 259 10.61 16.96 16.49
N ALA A 260 11.71 16.36 16.05
CA ALA A 260 11.76 14.93 15.75
C ALA A 260 11.38 14.09 16.97
N ALA A 261 11.89 14.40 18.16
CA ALA A 261 11.54 13.69 19.38
C ALA A 261 10.03 13.78 19.71
N HIS A 262 9.42 14.94 19.49
CA HIS A 262 7.97 15.11 19.65
C HIS A 262 7.18 14.25 18.66
N ASP A 263 7.60 14.20 17.40
CA ASP A 263 6.90 13.44 16.37
C ASP A 263 7.07 11.92 16.52
N TYR A 264 8.25 11.42 16.94
CA TYR A 264 8.39 10.02 17.33
C TYR A 264 7.48 9.66 18.51
N ALA A 265 7.38 10.54 19.52
CA ALA A 265 6.47 10.33 20.65
C ALA A 265 5.00 10.33 20.21
N ARG A 266 4.63 11.15 19.20
CA ARG A 266 3.31 11.11 18.58
C ARG A 266 3.07 9.80 17.82
N ALA A 267 4.02 9.34 17.01
CA ALA A 267 3.92 8.06 16.31
C ALA A 267 3.68 6.90 17.29
N ILE A 268 4.44 6.87 18.40
CA ILE A 268 4.26 5.89 19.48
C ILE A 268 2.88 5.99 20.15
N LYS A 269 2.35 7.20 20.33
CA LYS A 269 1.03 7.40 20.93
C LYS A 269 -0.08 6.87 20.01
N LEU A 270 0.09 7.04 18.70
CA LEU A 270 -0.85 6.58 17.68
C LEU A 270 -0.77 5.07 17.47
N ASP A 271 0.45 4.52 17.37
CA ASP A 271 0.73 3.09 17.34
C ASP A 271 1.77 2.70 18.41
N PRO A 272 1.33 2.22 19.58
CA PRO A 272 2.23 1.75 20.63
C PRO A 272 3.09 0.53 20.24
N GLY A 273 2.75 -0.16 19.15
CA GLY A 273 3.48 -1.29 18.59
C GLY A 273 4.58 -0.92 17.59
N PHE A 274 4.73 0.37 17.25
CA PHE A 274 5.67 0.83 16.24
C PHE A 274 7.12 0.79 16.74
N VAL A 275 7.82 -0.31 16.45
CA VAL A 275 9.13 -0.65 17.01
C VAL A 275 10.21 0.37 16.64
N GLU A 276 10.25 0.79 15.38
CA GLU A 276 11.23 1.73 14.82
C GLU A 276 11.10 3.12 15.47
N ALA A 277 9.89 3.56 15.78
CA ALA A 277 9.67 4.82 16.49
C ALA A 277 10.23 4.80 17.92
N TRP A 278 10.07 3.67 18.63
CA TRP A 278 10.70 3.47 19.96
C TRP A 278 12.23 3.46 19.87
N PHE A 279 12.79 2.78 18.86
CA PHE A 279 14.22 2.72 18.64
C PHE A 279 14.84 4.08 18.28
N ASN A 280 14.24 4.82 17.34
CA ASN A 280 14.75 6.12 16.92
C ASN A 280 14.65 7.18 18.02
N LEU A 281 13.56 7.15 18.81
CA LEU A 281 13.44 8.02 19.99
C LEU A 281 14.50 7.68 21.06
N ALA A 282 14.80 6.38 21.26
CA ALA A 282 15.89 5.96 22.14
C ALA A 282 17.24 6.54 21.70
N GLY A 283 17.53 6.53 20.39
CA GLY A 283 18.73 7.15 19.83
C GLY A 283 18.84 8.62 20.20
N LEU A 284 17.78 9.40 19.97
CA LEU A 284 17.76 10.82 20.34
C LEU A 284 17.95 11.05 21.85
N MET A 285 17.28 10.25 22.70
CA MET A 285 17.46 10.35 24.15
C MET A 285 18.89 10.02 24.58
N SER A 286 19.56 9.08 23.89
CA SER A 286 20.96 8.75 24.13
C SER A 286 21.87 9.92 23.75
N ASP A 287 21.65 10.53 22.59
CA ASP A 287 22.45 11.67 22.10
C ASP A 287 22.32 12.89 23.02
N GLU A 288 21.15 13.08 23.64
CA GLU A 288 20.90 14.12 24.66
C GLU A 288 21.42 13.75 26.07
N GLY A 289 22.05 12.58 26.25
CA GLY A 289 22.54 12.10 27.55
C GLY A 289 21.45 11.62 28.52
N LYS A 290 20.20 11.48 28.06
CA LYS A 290 19.06 10.96 28.85
C LYS A 290 19.06 9.43 28.88
N VAL A 291 20.13 8.86 29.44
CA VAL A 291 20.44 7.41 29.45
C VAL A 291 19.28 6.55 29.97
N ALA A 292 18.63 6.94 31.06
CA ALA A 292 17.53 6.16 31.64
C ALA A 292 16.32 6.06 30.68
N SER A 293 16.01 7.14 29.96
CA SER A 293 14.93 7.15 28.97
C SER A 293 15.29 6.31 27.76
N ALA A 294 16.52 6.46 27.24
CA ALA A 294 17.03 5.66 26.12
C ALA A 294 16.93 4.16 26.42
N ARG A 295 17.41 3.73 27.60
CA ARG A 295 17.31 2.34 28.08
C ARG A 295 15.88 1.81 28.04
N ARG A 296 14.93 2.56 28.60
CA ARG A 296 13.51 2.15 28.65
C ARG A 296 12.92 1.98 27.26
N HIS A 297 13.24 2.90 26.34
CA HIS A 297 12.73 2.85 24.97
C HIS A 297 13.34 1.69 24.17
N LEU A 298 14.65 1.41 24.33
CA LEU A 298 15.30 0.24 23.71
C LEU A 298 14.71 -1.08 24.24
N GLN A 299 14.52 -1.19 25.56
CA GLN A 299 13.88 -2.37 26.16
C GLN A 299 12.45 -2.57 25.62
N LYS A 300 11.71 -1.48 25.40
CA LYS A 300 10.37 -1.56 24.81
C LYS A 300 10.41 -2.04 23.36
N ALA A 301 11.34 -1.54 22.54
CA ALA A 301 11.54 -2.01 21.16
C ALA A 301 11.87 -3.53 21.12
N ILE A 302 12.81 -3.99 21.95
CA ILE A 302 13.18 -5.42 22.06
C ILE A 302 12.00 -6.30 22.52
N ALA A 303 11.15 -5.78 23.41
CA ALA A 303 9.97 -6.51 23.88
C ALA A 303 8.90 -6.65 22.80
N LEU A 304 8.77 -5.66 21.91
CA LEU A 304 7.82 -5.66 20.79
C LEU A 304 8.31 -6.54 19.63
N ASP A 305 9.60 -6.45 19.29
CA ASP A 305 10.25 -7.32 18.30
C ASP A 305 11.54 -7.91 18.86
N LYS A 306 11.51 -9.23 19.12
CA LYS A 306 12.64 -10.01 19.66
C LYS A 306 13.71 -10.36 18.63
N THR A 307 13.42 -10.10 17.35
CA THR A 307 14.31 -10.35 16.22
C THR A 307 15.01 -9.09 15.72
N TYR A 308 14.55 -7.91 16.15
CA TYR A 308 15.19 -6.65 15.77
C TYR A 308 16.51 -6.45 16.53
N ALA A 309 17.63 -6.53 15.80
CA ALA A 309 18.97 -6.57 16.37
C ALA A 309 19.49 -5.19 16.83
N ASP A 310 19.18 -4.11 16.12
CA ASP A 310 19.75 -2.77 16.40
C ASP A 310 19.47 -2.27 17.83
N PRO A 311 18.24 -2.40 18.38
CA PRO A 311 17.98 -2.01 19.75
C PRO A 311 18.79 -2.81 20.77
N VAL A 312 19.09 -4.08 20.48
CA VAL A 312 19.91 -4.95 21.34
C VAL A 312 21.35 -4.47 21.35
N PHE A 313 21.91 -4.13 20.19
CA PHE A 313 23.26 -3.57 20.09
C PHE A 313 23.38 -2.24 20.84
N ASN A 314 22.43 -1.33 20.61
CA ASN A 314 22.44 -0.01 21.24
C ASN A 314 22.25 -0.10 22.76
N LEU A 315 21.44 -1.05 23.24
CA LEU A 315 21.30 -1.29 24.68
C LEU A 315 22.59 -1.87 25.26
N ALA A 316 23.25 -2.80 24.57
CA ALA A 316 24.54 -3.35 25.01
C ALA A 316 25.60 -2.25 25.20
N ARG A 317 25.70 -1.33 24.23
CA ARG A 317 26.58 -0.17 24.32
C ARG A 317 26.22 0.73 25.50
N LEU A 318 24.93 1.01 25.68
CA LEU A 318 24.46 1.86 26.78
C LEU A 318 24.76 1.25 28.17
N GLU A 319 24.60 -0.07 28.31
CA GLU A 319 24.96 -0.77 29.55
C GLU A 319 26.47 -0.82 29.78
N PHE A 320 27.26 -0.94 28.72
CA PHE A 320 28.71 -0.88 28.80
C PHE A 320 29.17 0.48 29.32
N ASP A 321 28.66 1.57 28.75
CA ASP A 321 28.97 2.95 29.16
C ASP A 321 28.51 3.23 30.60
N ALA A 322 27.44 2.55 31.06
CA ALA A 322 26.97 2.61 32.45
C ALA A 322 27.78 1.73 33.43
N GLY A 323 28.77 0.97 32.95
CA GLY A 323 29.58 0.05 33.75
C GLY A 323 28.91 -1.31 34.06
N ASN A 324 27.74 -1.58 33.49
CA ASN A 324 27.00 -2.83 33.67
C ASN A 324 27.55 -3.92 32.73
N LEU A 325 28.84 -4.25 32.89
CA LEU A 325 29.60 -5.07 31.94
C LEU A 325 28.99 -6.46 31.69
N ALA A 326 28.46 -7.11 32.73
CA ALA A 326 27.83 -8.42 32.61
C ALA A 326 26.61 -8.40 31.68
N GLU A 327 25.76 -7.37 31.79
CA GLU A 327 24.58 -7.22 30.96
C GLU A 327 24.95 -6.79 29.54
N ALA A 328 25.90 -5.87 29.39
CA ALA A 328 26.45 -5.47 28.09
C ALA A 328 26.94 -6.69 27.29
N ARG A 329 27.74 -7.56 27.93
CA ARG A 329 28.22 -8.80 27.33
C ARG A 329 27.07 -9.72 26.90
N ARG A 330 26.09 -9.93 27.78
CA ARG A 330 24.91 -10.77 27.49
C ARG A 330 24.17 -10.27 26.25
N LEU A 331 23.98 -8.96 26.15
CA LEU A 331 23.30 -8.33 25.03
C LEU A 331 24.13 -8.38 23.73
N TRP A 332 25.44 -8.22 23.77
CA TRP A 332 26.28 -8.40 22.58
C TRP A 332 26.30 -9.83 22.08
N VAL A 333 26.30 -10.83 22.96
CA VAL A 333 26.14 -12.24 22.55
C VAL A 333 24.79 -12.41 21.86
N ARG A 334 23.72 -11.88 22.46
CA ARG A 334 22.38 -11.93 21.86
C ARG A 334 22.32 -11.21 20.50
N TYR A 335 23.00 -10.08 20.36
CA TYR A 335 23.09 -9.36 19.10
C TYR A 335 23.74 -10.24 18.02
N LEU A 336 24.85 -10.91 18.33
CA LEU A 336 25.51 -11.81 17.38
C LEU A 336 24.68 -13.06 17.04
N GLU A 337 23.81 -13.53 17.94
CA GLU A 337 22.84 -14.58 17.61
C GLU A 337 21.80 -14.11 16.59
N LEU A 338 21.46 -12.82 16.59
CA LEU A 338 20.48 -12.23 15.68
C LEU A 338 21.12 -11.80 14.35
N ASP A 339 22.31 -11.20 14.41
CA ASP A 339 22.99 -10.61 13.26
C ASP A 339 24.53 -10.68 13.37
N ALA A 340 25.07 -11.88 13.11
CA ALA A 340 26.51 -12.14 13.13
C ALA A 340 27.27 -11.55 11.93
N GLU A 341 26.58 -11.23 10.83
CA GLU A 341 27.20 -10.82 9.56
C GLU A 341 27.17 -9.29 9.34
N SER A 342 26.48 -8.54 10.22
CA SER A 342 26.48 -7.08 10.22
C SER A 342 27.88 -6.45 10.33
N GLU A 343 28.00 -5.22 9.83
CA GLU A 343 29.19 -4.39 9.99
C GLU A 343 29.56 -4.16 11.48
N TRP A 344 28.58 -4.22 12.37
CA TRP A 344 28.74 -4.01 13.81
C TRP A 344 29.13 -5.29 14.58
N ALA A 345 29.06 -6.48 13.96
CA ALA A 345 29.39 -7.74 14.61
C ALA A 345 30.81 -7.77 15.17
N ARG A 346 31.77 -7.19 14.45
CA ARG A 346 33.17 -7.07 14.91
C ARG A 346 33.28 -6.20 16.16
N LEU A 347 32.49 -5.12 16.28
CA LEU A 347 32.48 -4.28 17.48
C LEU A 347 31.87 -5.05 18.66
N ALA A 348 30.76 -5.76 18.46
CA ALA A 348 30.15 -6.59 19.51
C ALA A 348 31.13 -7.66 20.02
N GLN A 349 31.86 -8.35 19.13
CA GLN A 349 32.89 -9.33 19.50
C GLN A 349 34.01 -8.71 20.33
N LYS A 350 34.51 -7.52 19.94
CA LYS A 350 35.53 -6.79 20.72
C LYS A 350 35.00 -6.38 22.10
N GLY A 351 33.75 -5.94 22.19
CA GLY A 351 33.08 -5.62 23.45
C GLY A 351 33.02 -6.82 24.40
N ILE A 352 32.64 -7.99 23.88
CA ILE A 352 32.63 -9.25 24.64
C ILE A 352 34.03 -9.60 25.14
N GLN A 353 35.04 -9.57 24.27
CA GLN A 353 36.43 -9.87 24.64
C GLN A 353 36.97 -8.93 25.72
N PHE A 354 36.68 -7.64 25.61
CA PHE A 354 37.09 -6.66 26.61
C PHE A 354 36.46 -6.96 27.98
N VAL A 355 35.15 -7.23 28.02
CA VAL A 355 34.47 -7.57 29.27
C VAL A 355 35.02 -8.87 29.86
N ASP A 356 35.27 -9.90 29.04
CA ASP A 356 35.81 -11.17 29.50
C ASP A 356 37.19 -11.03 30.16
N LEU A 357 38.07 -10.21 29.58
CA LEU A 357 39.38 -9.90 30.16
C LEU A 357 39.26 -9.14 31.48
N HIS A 358 38.35 -8.16 31.57
CA HIS A 358 38.13 -7.39 32.79
C HIS A 358 37.59 -8.25 33.93
N MET A 359 36.62 -9.12 33.63
CA MET A 359 36.00 -10.02 34.61
C MET A 359 36.93 -11.16 35.06
N ALA A 360 37.93 -11.52 34.26
CA ALA A 360 38.97 -12.48 34.64
C ALA A 360 39.98 -11.85 35.62
N GLY A 361 40.43 -10.62 35.33
CA GLY A 361 41.37 -9.89 36.20
C GLY A 361 40.81 -9.58 37.60
N GLU A 362 39.52 -9.29 37.73
CA GLU A 362 38.90 -9.08 39.05
C GLU A 362 38.83 -10.33 39.93
N ARG A 363 38.83 -11.53 39.32
CA ARG A 363 38.83 -12.80 40.07
C ARG A 363 40.22 -13.12 40.63
N ASP A 364 41.27 -12.83 39.86
CA ASP A 364 42.66 -13.04 40.29
C ASP A 364 43.11 -12.04 41.38
N VAL A 365 42.45 -10.89 41.53
CA VAL A 365 42.72 -9.90 42.59
C VAL A 365 41.98 -10.21 43.90
N ARG A 366 40.92 -11.03 43.85
CA ARG A 366 40.09 -11.41 45.01
C ARG A 366 40.38 -12.81 45.55
N ALA A 367 41.18 -13.61 44.85
CA ALA A 367 41.73 -14.88 45.31
C ALA A 367 43.08 -14.64 46.01
#